data_AF-A0A2S2N4G0-F1
#
_entry.id   AF-A0A2S2N4G0-F1
#
_cell.length_a   1.000
_cell.length_b   1.000
_cell.length_c   1.000
_cell.angle_alpha   90.00
_cell.angle_beta   90.00
_cell.angle_gamma   90.00
#
_symmetry.space_group_name_H-M   'P 1'
#
loop_
_entity.id
_entity.type
_entity.pdbx_description
1 polymer ?
#
loop_
_entity_poly.entity_id
_entity_poly.type
_entity_poly.pdbx_seq_one_letter_code
_entity_poly.pdbx_strand_id
1 'polypeptide(L)'
;CYDASPWAPYEEFNLLLLGPAGISGGPRVPPKLSALLAWFNGVLRAVLGRFGVFFAPLLNPYTWAVASTPFSVRTAKAERELGYRPLFSWEEARERTAGWLRQLDGA
;
A
#
# COMPACT_ATOMS: atom_id res chain seq x y z
N CYS A 1 -13.03 -11.11 3.14
CA CYS A 1 -14.20 -10.20 3.25
C CYS A 1 -15.41 -10.85 2.55
N TYR A 2 -16.26 -10.13 1.80
CA TYR A 2 -17.29 -10.74 0.90
C TYR A 2 -16.69 -11.65 -0.20
N ASP A 3 -15.38 -11.51 -0.38
CA ASP A 3 -14.43 -12.17 -1.27
C ASP A 3 -13.60 -13.27 -0.59
N ALA A 4 -13.97 -13.68 0.64
CA ALA A 4 -13.20 -14.58 1.52
C ALA A 4 -11.77 -14.10 1.90
N SER A 5 -11.31 -12.96 1.40
CA SER A 5 -9.96 -12.42 1.66
C SER A 5 -9.62 -12.28 3.17
N PRO A 6 -8.36 -12.52 3.56
CA PRO A 6 -7.94 -12.55 4.96
C PRO A 6 -8.02 -11.16 5.60
N TRP A 7 -8.45 -11.12 6.86
CA TRP A 7 -8.42 -9.90 7.66
C TRP A 7 -7.03 -9.72 8.29
N ALA A 8 -6.26 -8.78 7.75
CA ALA A 8 -4.92 -8.41 8.21
C ALA A 8 -4.71 -6.88 8.11
N PRO A 9 -3.70 -6.30 8.77
CA PRO A 9 -3.20 -4.97 8.45
C PRO A 9 -2.82 -4.85 6.97
N TYR A 10 -3.05 -3.69 6.35
CA TYR A 10 -2.89 -3.50 4.90
C TYR A 10 -1.49 -3.84 4.36
N GLU A 11 -0.44 -3.56 5.14
CA GLU A 11 0.94 -3.90 4.78
C GLU A 11 1.17 -5.43 4.75
N GLU A 12 0.65 -6.16 5.73
CA GLU A 12 0.70 -7.63 5.79
C GLU A 12 -0.19 -8.26 4.71
N PHE A 13 -1.37 -7.70 4.48
CA PHE A 13 -2.26 -8.11 3.38
C PHE A 13 -1.57 -8.01 2.02
N ASN A 14 -0.84 -6.91 1.76
CA ASN A 14 -0.08 -6.76 0.52
C ASN A 14 1.05 -7.80 0.41
N LEU A 15 1.73 -8.16 1.49
CA LEU A 15 2.73 -9.23 1.48
C LEU A 15 2.08 -10.63 1.28
N LEU A 16 0.87 -10.87 1.80
CA LEU A 16 0.11 -12.10 1.54
C LEU A 16 -0.37 -12.19 0.07
N LEU A 17 -0.71 -11.05 -0.55
CA LEU A 17 -1.13 -10.96 -1.94
C LEU A 17 0.05 -11.08 -2.93
N LEU A 18 1.14 -10.38 -2.65
CA LEU A 18 2.27 -10.19 -3.57
C LEU A 18 3.45 -11.13 -3.30
N GLY A 19 3.51 -11.77 -2.12
CA GLY A 19 4.53 -12.74 -1.74
C GLY A 19 4.78 -13.85 -2.78
N PRO A 20 3.74 -14.46 -3.39
CA PRO A 20 3.95 -15.45 -4.45
C PRO A 20 4.64 -14.89 -5.70
N ALA A 21 4.58 -13.59 -5.98
CA ALA A 21 5.31 -12.95 -7.07
C ALA A 21 6.81 -12.74 -6.76
N GLY A 22 7.25 -12.98 -5.51
CA GLY A 22 8.62 -12.72 -5.04
C GLY A 22 8.77 -11.41 -4.24
N ILE A 23 7.73 -10.58 -4.20
CA ILE A 23 7.70 -9.32 -3.44
C ILE A 23 7.66 -9.65 -1.95
N SER A 24 8.76 -9.37 -1.25
CA SER A 24 8.96 -9.69 0.16
C SER A 24 9.18 -8.42 1.01
N GLY A 25 9.06 -8.55 2.33
CA GLY A 25 9.22 -7.44 3.26
C GLY A 25 10.67 -6.93 3.31
N GLY A 26 10.91 -5.72 2.82
CA GLY A 26 12.22 -5.08 2.84
C GLY A 26 12.65 -4.56 4.22
N PRO A 27 13.92 -4.13 4.38
CA PRO A 27 14.42 -3.55 5.63
C PRO A 27 13.67 -2.25 5.97
N ARG A 28 13.10 -2.20 7.18
CA ARG A 28 12.28 -1.06 7.64
C ARG A 28 13.15 0.06 8.21
N VAL A 29 13.00 1.28 7.68
CA VAL A 29 13.59 2.48 8.26
C VAL A 29 12.95 2.76 9.64
N PRO A 30 13.73 3.05 10.70
CA PRO A 30 13.19 3.30 12.04
C PRO A 30 12.13 4.43 12.03
N PRO A 31 10.93 4.23 12.63
CA PRO A 31 9.81 5.18 12.47
C PRO A 31 10.13 6.64 12.84
N LYS A 32 11.00 6.86 13.84
CA LYS A 32 11.48 8.19 14.24
C LYS A 32 12.33 8.88 13.16
N LEU A 33 13.15 8.12 12.45
CA LEU A 33 13.96 8.64 11.33
C LEU A 33 13.05 8.94 10.12
N SER A 34 12.10 8.06 9.81
CA SER A 34 11.09 8.31 8.79
C SER A 34 10.26 9.57 9.07
N ALA A 35 9.90 9.81 10.34
CA ALA A 35 9.18 11.01 10.77
C ALA A 35 10.02 12.29 10.61
N LEU A 36 11.30 12.23 11.00
CA LEU A 36 12.24 13.35 10.85
C LEU A 36 12.46 13.72 9.37
N LEU A 37 12.66 12.71 8.51
CA LEU A 37 12.81 12.90 7.06
C LEU A 37 11.53 13.43 6.42
N ALA A 38 10.36 12.93 6.85
CA ALA A 38 9.06 13.42 6.38
C ALA A 38 8.83 14.89 6.76
N TRP A 39 9.15 15.28 7.99
CA TRP A 39 9.09 16.67 8.44
C TRP A 39 10.05 17.58 7.67
N PHE A 40 11.31 17.17 7.52
CA PHE A 40 12.32 17.90 6.75
C PHE A 40 11.89 18.11 5.29
N ASN A 41 11.37 17.07 4.64
CA ASN A 41 10.81 17.15 3.29
C ASN A 41 9.60 18.10 3.20
N GLY A 42 8.77 18.19 4.25
CA GLY A 42 7.70 19.16 4.37
C GLY A 42 8.20 20.61 4.47
N VAL A 43 9.22 20.85 5.29
CA VAL A 43 9.88 22.18 5.41
C VAL A 43 10.56 22.57 4.10
N LEU A 44 11.32 21.67 3.49
CA LEU A 44 12.00 21.90 2.23
C LEU A 44 11.00 22.23 1.10
N ARG A 45 9.86 21.54 1.05
CA ARG A 45 8.75 21.87 0.13
C ARG A 45 8.19 23.28 0.36
N ALA A 46 8.01 23.70 1.60
CA ALA A 46 7.51 25.04 1.92
C ALA A 46 8.52 26.14 1.54
N VAL A 47 9.81 25.91 1.80
CA VAL A 47 10.89 26.84 1.43
C VAL A 47 11.04 26.93 -0.09
N LEU A 48 11.17 25.80 -0.80
CA LEU A 48 11.31 25.77 -2.27
C LEU A 48 10.08 26.37 -2.97
N GLY A 49 8.87 26.07 -2.48
CA GLY A 49 7.64 26.67 -2.99
C GLY A 49 7.61 28.20 -2.88
N ARG A 50 8.27 28.78 -1.86
CA ARG A 50 8.38 30.24 -1.69
C ARG A 50 9.25 30.92 -2.76
N PHE A 51 10.11 30.14 -3.42
CA PHE A 51 10.93 30.52 -4.58
C PHE A 51 10.37 30.01 -5.92
N GLY A 52 9.13 29.47 -5.96
CA GLY A 52 8.50 28.96 -7.17
C GLY A 52 8.98 27.57 -7.62
N VAL A 53 9.83 26.89 -6.84
CA VAL A 53 10.33 25.55 -7.16
C VAL A 53 9.34 24.49 -6.68
N PHE A 54 8.81 23.69 -7.61
CA PHE A 54 7.90 22.58 -7.29
C PHE A 54 8.67 21.37 -6.75
N PHE A 55 8.46 21.05 -5.47
CA PHE A 55 9.02 19.87 -4.82
C PHE A 55 7.89 19.01 -4.21
N ALA A 56 7.75 17.77 -4.69
CA ALA A 56 6.70 16.84 -4.29
C ALA A 56 7.27 15.47 -3.86
N PRO A 57 7.94 15.40 -2.69
CA PRO A 57 8.57 14.17 -2.22
C PRO A 57 7.53 13.11 -1.81
N LEU A 58 7.78 11.86 -2.20
CA LEU A 58 6.94 10.71 -1.85
C LEU A 58 6.83 10.53 -0.33
N LEU A 59 7.92 10.71 0.41
CA LEU A 59 7.91 10.80 1.87
C LEU A 59 7.74 12.26 2.30
N ASN A 60 6.58 12.58 2.86
CA ASN A 60 6.19 13.88 3.40
C ASN A 60 5.31 13.66 4.65
N PRO A 61 4.94 14.69 5.44
CA PRO A 61 4.25 14.46 6.72
C PRO A 61 2.91 13.73 6.59
N TYR A 62 2.18 13.94 5.48
CA TYR A 62 0.91 13.27 5.21
C TYR A 62 1.13 11.81 4.82
N THR A 63 2.01 11.52 3.86
CA THR A 63 2.26 10.13 3.43
C THR A 63 2.95 9.30 4.52
N TRP A 64 3.79 9.93 5.35
CA TRP A 64 4.31 9.30 6.56
C TRP A 64 3.19 8.92 7.52
N ALA A 65 2.28 9.85 7.85
CA ALA A 65 1.18 9.58 8.78
C ALA A 65 0.25 8.46 8.29
N VAL A 66 -0.01 8.39 6.97
CA VAL A 66 -0.76 7.29 6.36
C VAL A 66 0.03 5.97 6.45
N ALA A 67 1.30 5.96 6.09
CA ALA A 67 2.13 4.74 6.09
C ALA A 67 2.47 4.24 7.51
N SER A 68 2.52 5.10 8.51
CA SER A 68 2.79 4.75 9.91
C SER A 68 1.54 4.37 10.71
N THR A 69 0.34 4.47 10.13
CA THR A 69 -0.93 4.15 10.80
C THR A 69 -1.48 2.83 10.26
N PRO A 70 -1.46 1.74 11.05
CA PRO A 70 -2.04 0.48 10.62
C PRO A 70 -3.55 0.61 10.42
N PHE A 71 -4.02 0.26 9.23
CA PHE A 71 -5.44 0.04 8.95
C PHE A 71 -5.66 -1.37 8.41
N SER A 72 -6.88 -1.89 8.58
CA SER A 72 -7.30 -3.18 7.99
C SER A 72 -8.64 -2.97 7.28
N VAL A 73 -8.91 -3.78 6.26
CA VAL A 73 -10.17 -3.75 5.52
C VAL A 73 -10.99 -4.98 5.91
N ARG A 74 -12.19 -4.77 6.44
CA ARG A 74 -13.20 -5.82 6.62
C ARG A 74 -14.56 -5.28 6.20
N THR A 75 -15.12 -5.80 5.10
CA THR A 75 -16.35 -5.26 4.51
C THR A 75 -17.22 -6.33 3.87
N ALA A 76 -18.53 -6.09 3.87
CA ALA A 76 -19.52 -6.80 3.05
C ALA A 76 -20.34 -5.81 2.18
N LYS A 77 -19.84 -4.57 2.00
CA LYS A 77 -20.59 -3.49 1.35
C LYS A 77 -20.97 -3.80 -0.10
N ALA A 78 -20.03 -4.32 -0.88
CA ALA A 78 -20.27 -4.67 -2.28
C ALA A 78 -21.35 -5.77 -2.44
N GLU A 79 -21.32 -6.82 -1.61
CA GLU A 79 -22.40 -7.82 -1.55
C GLU A 79 -23.73 -7.14 -1.19
N ARG A 80 -23.78 -6.40 -0.06
CA ARG A 80 -25.03 -5.92 0.51
C ARG A 80 -25.74 -4.84 -0.31
N GLU A 81 -24.98 -4.00 -1.01
CA GLU A 81 -25.52 -2.84 -1.74
C GLU A 81 -25.57 -3.04 -3.25
N LEU A 82 -24.75 -3.94 -3.82
CA LEU A 82 -24.66 -4.17 -5.27
C LEU A 82 -24.96 -5.63 -5.67
N GLY A 83 -25.26 -6.51 -4.71
CA GLY A 83 -25.39 -7.95 -4.96
C GLY A 83 -24.08 -8.63 -5.36
N TYR A 84 -22.93 -7.95 -5.21
CA TYR A 84 -21.67 -8.38 -5.81
C TYR A 84 -21.22 -9.76 -5.31
N ARG A 85 -20.80 -10.59 -6.27
CA ARG A 85 -20.09 -11.85 -6.01
C ARG A 85 -18.73 -11.82 -6.72
N PRO A 86 -17.64 -12.25 -6.07
CA PRO A 86 -16.35 -12.40 -6.73
C PRO A 86 -16.45 -13.36 -7.91
N LEU A 87 -15.72 -13.07 -8.98
CA LEU A 87 -15.58 -13.97 -10.13
C LEU A 87 -14.62 -15.15 -9.85
N PHE A 88 -13.72 -14.97 -8.88
CA PHE A 88 -12.66 -15.92 -8.49
C PHE A 88 -12.59 -16.03 -6.98
N SER A 89 -12.09 -17.15 -6.44
CA SER A 89 -11.75 -17.25 -5.02
C SER A 89 -10.60 -16.29 -4.65
N TRP A 90 -10.37 -16.08 -3.35
CA TRP A 90 -9.21 -15.32 -2.87
C TRP A 90 -7.89 -15.93 -3.38
N GLU A 91 -7.77 -17.25 -3.33
CA GLU A 91 -6.61 -18.02 -3.76
C GLU A 91 -6.40 -17.93 -5.28
N GLU A 92 -7.48 -18.10 -6.05
CA GLU A 92 -7.44 -17.91 -7.51
C GLU A 92 -7.03 -16.49 -7.90
N ALA A 93 -7.60 -15.47 -7.24
CA ALA A 93 -7.30 -14.07 -7.51
C ALA A 93 -5.82 -13.78 -7.20
N ARG A 94 -5.32 -14.24 -6.04
CA ARG A 94 -3.92 -14.11 -5.65
C ARG A 94 -2.98 -14.75 -6.68
N GLU A 95 -3.24 -15.99 -7.09
CA GLU A 95 -2.34 -16.70 -8.01
C GLU A 95 -2.40 -16.14 -9.43
N ARG A 96 -3.55 -15.64 -9.88
CA ARG A 96 -3.68 -14.88 -11.14
C ARG A 96 -2.91 -13.57 -11.10
N THR A 97 -3.05 -12.78 -10.02
CA THR A 97 -2.29 -11.52 -9.83
C THR A 97 -0.79 -11.78 -9.76
N ALA A 98 -0.34 -12.78 -9.01
CA ALA A 98 1.07 -13.13 -8.94
C ALA A 98 1.61 -13.69 -10.27
N GLY A 99 0.82 -14.46 -11.00
CA GLY A 99 1.15 -14.93 -12.35
C GLY A 99 1.35 -13.78 -13.34
N TRP A 100 0.49 -12.77 -13.30
CA TRP A 100 0.60 -11.55 -14.10
C TRP A 100 1.82 -10.69 -13.70
N LEU A 101 2.08 -10.49 -12.40
CA LEU A 101 3.24 -9.71 -11.95
C LEU A 101 4.57 -10.33 -12.42
N ARG A 102 4.72 -11.66 -12.31
CA ARG A 102 5.92 -12.36 -12.81
C ARG A 102 6.10 -12.27 -14.34
N GLN A 103 5.09 -11.85 -15.11
CA GLN A 103 5.21 -11.56 -16.54
C GLN A 103 5.69 -10.13 -16.80
N LEU A 104 5.50 -9.20 -15.86
CA LEU A 104 6.02 -7.83 -15.93
C LEU A 104 7.49 -7.74 -15.52
N ASP A 105 7.92 -8.52 -14.52
CA ASP A 105 9.33 -8.59 -14.07
C ASP A 105 10.26 -9.28 -15.09
N GLY A 106 9.73 -9.81 -16.19
CA GLY A 106 10.45 -10.53 -17.25
C GLY A 106 10.40 -9.86 -18.63
N ALA A 107 10.13 -8.55 -18.69
CA ALA A 107 9.92 -7.77 -19.92
C ALA A 107 10.84 -6.53 -20.01
#